data_AF-R7KHR9-F1
#
_entry.id   AF-R7KHR9-F1
#
_cell.length_a   1.000
_cell.length_b   1.000
_cell.length_c   1.000
_cell.angle_alpha   90.00
_cell.angle_beta   90.00
_cell.angle_gamma   90.00
#
_symmetry.space_group_name_H-M   'P 1'
#
loop_
_entity.id
_entity.type
_entity.pdbx_description
1 polymer ?
#
loop_
_entity_poly.entity_id
_entity_poly.type
_entity_poly.pdbx_seq_one_letter_code
_entity_poly.pdbx_strand_id
1 'polypeptide(L)'
;MFDRNFTFTSEQFKKYSDDYLTPNGRVCTWEFCYLFFQEKFDLFKNNKATEEDWIRAELELGSYLATYGMYRGSGDLMDFNRTVYKPVIQELFKVANNKKLQPYQSNIEPDVIIELVDAISNGFKNVKIGEKYIKPTKILTTKILMGVFACLPAFDSLLSKALAQFKKNEPKYSLIKLLNTDLKKGPPTWSHFAREEGVINFFDKLRPTFKTSKKDFLYPLMRTIDLYFWFWGMDLLKQEQANKHNCLTFEILKMLGEGSEYSAQSLADKLNMYRKEKISAQSITSSLKIIQNKSGRVISTQKKGRMLWRIHSVDIIDNH
;
A
#
# COMPACT_ATOMS: atom_id res chain seq x y z
N MET A 1 7.15 -11.32 -23.59
CA MET A 1 6.34 -11.56 -22.37
C MET A 1 5.69 -10.28 -21.80
N PHE A 2 6.27 -9.10 -22.04
CA PHE A 2 5.79 -7.80 -21.54
C PHE A 2 5.23 -6.85 -22.63
N ASP A 3 4.95 -7.39 -23.82
CA ASP A 3 4.43 -6.64 -24.98
C ASP A 3 2.90 -6.48 -24.97
N ARG A 4 2.28 -6.69 -23.80
CA ARG A 4 0.84 -6.51 -23.61
C ARG A 4 0.64 -5.30 -22.72
N ASN A 5 -0.22 -4.39 -23.17
CA ASN A 5 -0.76 -3.27 -22.41
C ASN A 5 -1.03 -3.70 -20.97
N PHE A 6 -0.13 -3.35 -20.05
CA PHE A 6 -0.41 -3.51 -18.64
C PHE A 6 -1.69 -2.73 -18.33
N THR A 7 -2.58 -3.35 -17.54
CA THR A 7 -3.80 -2.67 -17.09
C THR A 7 -3.49 -1.37 -16.32
N PHE A 8 -2.28 -1.28 -15.74
CA PHE A 8 -1.71 -0.07 -15.18
C PHE A 8 -0.52 0.37 -16.04
N THR A 9 -0.67 1.46 -16.76
CA THR A 9 0.31 1.88 -17.77
C THR A 9 1.55 2.53 -17.15
N SER A 10 2.64 2.58 -17.92
CA SER A 10 3.84 3.34 -17.56
C SER A 10 3.53 4.82 -17.31
N GLU A 11 2.60 5.42 -18.06
CA GLU A 11 2.16 6.80 -17.86
C GLU A 11 1.43 6.99 -16.53
N GLN A 12 0.54 6.06 -16.17
CA GLN A 12 -0.11 6.07 -14.87
C GLN A 12 0.92 5.92 -13.75
N PHE A 13 1.88 4.99 -13.87
CA PHE A 13 2.96 4.86 -12.89
C PHE A 13 3.76 6.16 -12.72
N LYS A 14 4.13 6.83 -13.83
CA LYS A 14 4.85 8.12 -13.79
C LYS A 14 4.02 9.20 -13.10
N LYS A 15 2.75 9.34 -13.45
CA LYS A 15 1.84 10.29 -12.79
C LYS A 15 1.75 10.06 -11.27
N TYR A 16 1.54 8.81 -10.85
CA TYR A 16 1.54 8.48 -9.42
C TYR A 16 2.92 8.73 -8.78
N SER A 17 4.01 8.49 -9.50
CA SER A 17 5.34 8.82 -8.99
C SER A 17 5.50 10.32 -8.76
N ASP A 18 5.08 11.16 -9.71
CA ASP A 18 5.15 12.63 -9.59
C ASP A 18 4.27 13.15 -8.44
N ASP A 19 3.06 12.60 -8.30
CA ASP A 19 2.11 13.00 -7.25
C ASP A 19 2.58 12.61 -5.83
N TYR A 20 3.26 11.46 -5.68
CA TYR A 20 3.54 10.86 -4.36
C TYR A 20 5.02 10.83 -3.96
N LEU A 21 5.96 10.86 -4.91
CA LEU A 21 7.41 10.87 -4.65
C LEU A 21 7.95 12.31 -4.63
N THR A 22 7.42 13.10 -3.70
CA THR A 22 7.91 14.45 -3.42
C THR A 22 8.93 14.43 -2.27
N PRO A 23 9.91 15.35 -2.22
CA PRO A 23 10.96 15.32 -1.17
C PRO A 23 10.42 15.29 0.26
N ASN A 24 9.30 15.98 0.52
CA ASN A 24 8.62 16.00 1.82
C ASN A 24 7.45 15.00 1.89
N GLY A 25 7.31 14.15 0.88
CA GLY A 25 6.20 13.22 0.72
C GLY A 25 6.33 11.98 1.61
N ARG A 26 5.18 11.52 2.12
CA ARG A 26 5.06 10.30 2.95
C ARG A 26 5.74 9.07 2.32
N VAL A 27 5.69 8.93 1.01
CA VAL A 27 6.24 7.76 0.32
C VAL A 27 7.77 7.74 0.40
N CYS A 28 8.40 8.92 0.39
CA CYS A 28 9.84 9.10 0.47
C CYS A 28 10.42 8.85 1.87
N THR A 29 9.59 8.65 2.92
CA THR A 29 10.09 8.20 4.23
C THR A 29 10.86 6.87 4.14
N TRP A 30 10.51 6.01 3.17
CA TRP A 30 11.27 4.78 2.90
C TRP A 30 12.74 5.06 2.51
N GLU A 31 13.03 6.18 1.83
CA GLU A 31 14.39 6.51 1.39
C GLU A 31 15.33 6.69 2.57
N PHE A 32 14.91 7.39 3.63
CA PHE A 32 15.72 7.60 4.82
C PHE A 32 16.07 6.28 5.51
N CYS A 33 15.09 5.38 5.66
CA CYS A 33 15.30 4.05 6.22
C CYS A 33 16.27 3.22 5.37
N TYR A 34 15.98 3.09 4.08
CA TYR A 34 16.79 2.27 3.19
C TYR A 34 18.21 2.80 3.09
N LEU A 35 18.39 4.09 2.78
CA LEU A 35 19.72 4.70 2.65
C LEU A 35 20.53 4.57 3.93
N PHE A 36 19.92 4.79 5.10
CA PHE A 36 20.62 4.62 6.38
C PHE A 36 21.20 3.21 6.53
N PHE A 37 20.40 2.16 6.30
CA PHE A 37 20.88 0.78 6.41
C PHE A 37 21.92 0.44 5.35
N GLN A 38 21.81 0.98 4.15
CA GLN A 38 22.80 0.73 3.09
C GLN A 38 24.11 1.48 3.32
N GLU A 39 24.08 2.71 3.82
CA GLU A 39 25.27 3.51 4.14
C GLU A 39 26.02 2.96 5.37
N LYS A 40 25.28 2.38 6.32
CA LYS A 40 25.82 1.80 7.56
C LYS A 40 25.94 0.28 7.51
N PHE A 41 25.72 -0.32 6.34
CA PHE A 41 25.59 -1.76 6.16
C PHE A 41 26.78 -2.54 6.74
N ASP A 42 28.00 -2.13 6.40
CA ASP A 42 29.22 -2.80 6.87
C ASP A 42 29.46 -2.62 8.36
N LEU A 43 28.97 -1.54 8.98
CA LEU A 43 29.08 -1.36 10.43
C LEU A 43 28.18 -2.35 11.15
N PHE A 44 26.92 -2.52 10.71
CA PHE A 44 26.01 -3.50 11.31
C PHE A 44 26.47 -4.94 11.01
N LYS A 45 26.84 -5.24 9.77
CA LYS A 45 27.32 -6.56 9.34
C LYS A 45 28.55 -7.03 10.14
N ASN A 46 29.50 -6.12 10.41
CA ASN A 46 30.73 -6.45 11.13
C ASN A 46 30.64 -6.21 12.64
N ASN A 47 29.46 -5.90 13.18
CA ASN A 47 29.25 -5.57 14.59
C ASN A 47 30.16 -4.42 15.09
N LYS A 48 30.31 -3.38 14.27
CA LYS A 48 31.10 -2.16 14.54
C LYS A 48 30.23 -0.90 14.67
N ALA A 49 28.91 -1.05 14.67
CA ALA A 49 27.97 0.05 14.87
C ALA A 49 28.06 0.63 16.29
N THR A 50 28.10 1.96 16.40
CA THR A 50 28.07 2.67 17.68
C THR A 50 26.67 2.65 18.30
N GLU A 51 26.53 3.06 19.57
CA GLU A 51 25.20 3.18 20.17
C GLU A 51 24.32 4.23 19.47
N GLU A 52 24.92 5.31 18.96
CA GLU A 52 24.21 6.31 18.14
C GLU A 52 23.68 5.70 16.84
N ASP A 53 24.48 4.84 16.17
CA ASP A 53 24.02 4.12 14.98
C ASP A 53 22.84 3.20 15.31
N TRP A 54 22.84 2.51 16.46
CA TRP A 54 21.72 1.66 16.89
C TRP A 54 20.45 2.47 17.17
N ILE A 55 20.57 3.57 17.91
CA ILE A 55 19.45 4.48 18.18
C ILE A 55 18.85 5.00 16.86
N ARG A 56 19.71 5.38 15.92
CA ARG A 56 19.29 5.85 14.59
C ARG A 56 18.63 4.75 13.77
N ALA A 57 19.14 3.51 13.82
CA ALA A 57 18.54 2.36 13.13
C ALA A 57 17.11 2.07 13.58
N GLU A 58 16.91 2.04 14.91
CA GLU A 58 15.59 1.88 15.52
C GLU A 58 14.63 3.01 15.11
N LEU A 59 15.13 4.25 15.10
CA LEU A 59 14.34 5.42 14.73
C LEU A 59 13.93 5.39 13.26
N GLU A 60 14.86 5.12 12.35
CA GLU A 60 14.59 5.10 10.91
C GLU A 60 13.63 3.97 10.52
N LEU A 61 13.87 2.76 11.03
CA LEU A 61 12.96 1.63 10.79
C LEU A 61 11.58 1.89 11.41
N GLY A 62 11.53 2.40 12.65
CA GLY A 62 10.29 2.75 13.32
C GLY A 62 9.51 3.85 12.60
N SER A 63 10.19 4.89 12.13
CA SER A 63 9.58 6.00 11.38
C SER A 63 8.97 5.53 10.06
N TYR A 64 9.72 4.73 9.29
CA TYR A 64 9.20 4.10 8.08
C TYR A 64 7.97 3.24 8.38
N LEU A 65 8.04 2.33 9.35
CA LEU A 65 6.92 1.43 9.66
C LEU A 65 5.68 2.19 10.19
N ALA A 66 5.88 3.20 11.05
CA ALA A 66 4.82 4.08 11.53
C ALA A 66 4.13 4.82 10.39
N THR A 67 4.93 5.31 9.43
CA THR A 67 4.44 6.00 8.24
C THR A 67 3.56 5.10 7.38
N TYR A 68 3.83 3.80 7.32
CA TYR A 68 2.97 2.82 6.64
C TYR A 68 1.92 2.17 7.57
N GLY A 69 1.69 2.73 8.76
CA GLY A 69 0.57 2.38 9.63
C GLY A 69 0.78 1.16 10.53
N MET A 70 2.01 0.69 10.72
CA MET A 70 2.29 -0.51 11.54
C MET A 70 2.05 -0.31 13.05
N TYR A 71 1.96 0.94 13.51
CA TYR A 71 1.66 1.32 14.90
C TYR A 71 0.16 1.65 15.14
N ARG A 72 -0.74 1.24 14.24
CA ARG A 72 -2.18 1.53 14.35
C ARG A 72 -2.98 0.22 14.41
N GLY A 73 -4.13 0.23 15.09
CA GLY A 73 -5.10 -0.88 15.08
C GLY A 73 -5.11 -1.69 16.38
N SER A 74 -5.08 -3.02 16.29
CA SER A 74 -5.02 -3.97 17.43
C SER A 74 -3.77 -4.85 17.37
N GLY A 75 -2.72 -4.39 16.68
CA GLY A 75 -1.51 -5.17 16.44
C GLY A 75 -0.57 -5.23 17.65
N ASP A 76 0.22 -6.31 17.74
CA ASP A 76 1.16 -6.55 18.83
C ASP A 76 2.19 -5.42 19.03
N LEU A 77 2.48 -4.63 17.98
CA LEU A 77 3.43 -3.52 18.02
C LEU A 77 3.01 -2.34 18.91
N MET A 78 1.72 -2.17 19.20
CA MET A 78 1.23 -0.96 19.88
C MET A 78 1.74 -0.79 21.30
N ASP A 79 2.05 -1.89 21.98
CA ASP A 79 2.55 -1.86 23.35
C ASP A 79 4.07 -1.63 23.41
N PHE A 80 4.74 -1.63 22.25
CA PHE A 80 6.20 -1.57 22.16
C PHE A 80 6.64 -0.24 21.55
N ASN A 81 7.73 0.32 22.06
CA ASN A 81 8.39 1.47 21.43
C ASN A 81 9.44 1.01 20.41
N ARG A 82 10.15 1.95 19.78
CA ARG A 82 11.15 1.68 18.72
C ARG A 82 12.30 0.74 19.12
N THR A 83 12.62 0.57 20.40
CA THR A 83 13.73 -0.29 20.84
C THR A 83 13.48 -1.77 20.54
N VAL A 84 12.23 -2.16 20.30
CA VAL A 84 11.85 -3.51 19.88
C VAL A 84 12.57 -3.97 18.60
N TYR A 85 13.03 -3.03 17.78
CA TYR A 85 13.71 -3.33 16.53
C TYR A 85 15.20 -3.67 16.69
N LYS A 86 15.87 -3.33 17.79
CA LYS A 86 17.31 -3.64 17.99
C LYS A 86 17.63 -5.12 17.79
N PRO A 87 16.96 -6.08 18.47
CA PRO A 87 17.25 -7.50 18.25
C PRO A 87 16.83 -8.00 16.87
N VAL A 88 15.81 -7.40 16.24
CA VAL A 88 15.42 -7.72 14.85
C VAL A 88 16.55 -7.36 13.88
N ILE A 89 17.09 -6.14 14.00
CA ILE A 89 18.19 -5.66 13.17
C ILE A 89 19.45 -6.51 13.40
N GLN A 90 19.74 -6.88 14.65
CA GLN A 90 20.86 -7.77 14.97
C GLN A 90 20.74 -9.13 14.28
N GLU A 91 19.58 -9.79 14.35
CA GLU A 91 19.36 -11.07 13.68
C GLU A 91 19.45 -10.95 12.14
N LEU A 92 18.90 -9.89 11.55
CA LEU A 92 19.00 -9.63 10.12
C LEU A 92 20.46 -9.48 9.66
N PHE A 93 21.27 -8.71 10.39
CA PHE A 93 22.67 -8.50 10.02
C PHE A 93 23.59 -9.69 10.35
N LYS A 94 23.21 -10.58 11.27
CA LYS A 94 23.85 -11.90 11.42
C LYS A 94 23.69 -12.73 10.15
N VAL A 95 22.47 -12.82 9.60
CA VAL A 95 22.22 -13.51 8.32
C VAL A 95 22.99 -12.82 7.20
N ALA A 96 22.95 -11.50 7.11
CA ALA A 96 23.69 -10.74 6.10
C ALA A 96 25.20 -10.99 6.14
N ASN A 97 25.78 -11.11 7.33
CA ASN A 97 27.19 -11.45 7.51
C ASN A 97 27.49 -12.88 7.05
N ASN A 98 26.71 -13.86 7.54
CA ASN A 98 26.88 -15.27 7.20
C ASN A 98 26.76 -15.54 5.69
N LYS A 99 25.82 -14.85 5.03
CA LYS A 99 25.57 -14.96 3.59
C LYS A 99 26.40 -13.99 2.75
N LYS A 100 27.31 -13.23 3.38
CA LYS A 100 28.20 -12.27 2.73
C LYS A 100 27.48 -11.25 1.83
N LEU A 101 26.28 -10.83 2.22
CA LEU A 101 25.52 -9.81 1.51
C LEU A 101 26.31 -8.50 1.44
N GLN A 102 26.08 -7.73 0.38
CA GLN A 102 26.75 -6.45 0.14
C GLN A 102 25.76 -5.29 0.23
N PRO A 103 26.22 -4.06 0.57
CA PRO A 103 25.37 -2.89 0.47
C PRO A 103 24.85 -2.70 -0.96
N TYR A 104 23.63 -2.21 -1.08
CA TYR A 104 22.89 -1.96 -2.32
C TYR A 104 22.69 -3.20 -3.21
N GLN A 105 22.84 -4.42 -2.67
CA GLN A 105 22.64 -5.66 -3.42
C GLN A 105 21.16 -5.81 -3.85
N SER A 106 20.94 -5.82 -5.17
CA SER A 106 19.59 -5.91 -5.77
C SER A 106 19.06 -7.35 -5.85
N ASN A 107 19.95 -8.33 -6.02
CA ASN A 107 19.59 -9.73 -6.25
C ASN A 107 20.01 -10.58 -5.05
N ILE A 108 19.11 -10.67 -4.06
CA ILE A 108 19.25 -11.62 -2.95
C ILE A 108 18.60 -12.94 -3.37
N GLU A 109 19.24 -14.05 -3.02
CA GLU A 109 18.72 -15.39 -3.32
C GLU A 109 17.49 -15.73 -2.47
N PRO A 110 16.50 -16.47 -3.01
CA PRO A 110 15.24 -16.74 -2.31
C PRO A 110 15.39 -17.41 -0.95
N ASP A 111 16.33 -18.35 -0.84
CA ASP A 111 16.65 -19.06 0.41
C ASP A 111 17.18 -18.09 1.48
N VAL A 112 18.02 -17.14 1.09
CA VAL A 112 18.51 -16.08 1.97
C VAL A 112 17.36 -15.16 2.41
N ILE A 113 16.42 -14.82 1.53
CA ILE A 113 15.23 -14.03 1.92
C ILE A 113 14.38 -14.79 2.95
N ILE A 114 14.24 -16.12 2.81
CA ILE A 114 13.54 -16.96 3.79
C ILE A 114 14.28 -16.96 5.14
N GLU A 115 15.61 -17.06 5.14
CA GLU A 115 16.39 -16.93 6.39
C GLU A 115 16.22 -15.55 7.05
N LEU A 116 16.13 -14.48 6.26
CA LEU A 116 15.86 -13.13 6.78
C LEU A 116 14.43 -13.03 7.37
N VAL A 117 13.44 -13.72 6.80
CA VAL A 117 12.09 -13.83 7.39
C VAL A 117 12.15 -14.50 8.77
N ASP A 118 12.91 -15.60 8.88
CA ASP A 118 13.06 -16.33 10.15
C ASP A 118 13.83 -15.48 11.19
N ALA A 119 14.85 -14.73 10.74
CA ALA A 119 15.60 -13.78 11.57
C ALA A 119 14.69 -12.69 12.18
N ILE A 120 13.74 -12.14 11.42
CA ILE A 120 12.76 -11.17 11.94
C ILE A 120 11.92 -11.80 13.05
N SER A 121 11.42 -13.02 12.81
CA SER A 121 10.62 -13.74 13.79
C SER A 121 11.40 -14.05 15.06
N ASN A 122 12.68 -14.39 14.94
CA ASN A 122 13.55 -14.65 16.10
C ASN A 122 13.89 -13.37 16.87
N GLY A 123 14.18 -12.27 16.18
CA GLY A 123 14.46 -10.99 16.81
C GLY A 123 13.29 -10.49 17.66
N PHE A 124 12.05 -10.62 17.17
CA PHE A 124 10.86 -10.21 17.93
C PHE A 124 10.56 -11.11 19.14
N LYS A 125 10.92 -12.41 19.11
CA LYS A 125 10.78 -13.29 20.29
C LYS A 125 11.67 -12.87 21.45
N ASN A 126 12.76 -12.14 21.18
CA ASN A 126 13.71 -11.67 22.18
C ASN A 126 13.24 -10.41 22.92
N VAL A 127 12.11 -9.81 22.54
CA VAL A 127 11.54 -8.64 23.22
C VAL A 127 10.20 -9.00 23.82
N LYS A 128 10.07 -8.79 25.13
CA LYS A 128 8.88 -9.17 25.90
C LYS A 128 8.42 -8.04 26.81
N ILE A 129 7.11 -7.89 26.95
CA ILE A 129 6.45 -7.13 28.01
C ILE A 129 5.59 -8.12 28.77
N GLY A 130 6.02 -8.51 29.97
CA GLY A 130 5.47 -9.68 30.67
C GLY A 130 5.66 -10.95 29.83
N GLU A 131 4.57 -11.67 29.57
CA GLU A 131 4.56 -12.86 28.72
C GLU A 131 4.34 -12.56 27.23
N LYS A 132 3.97 -11.31 26.89
CA LYS A 132 3.66 -10.90 25.52
C LYS A 132 4.94 -10.64 24.73
N TYR A 133 5.03 -11.21 23.54
CA TYR A 133 6.04 -10.89 22.52
C TYR A 133 5.34 -10.62 21.19
N ILE A 134 6.05 -9.96 20.27
CA ILE A 134 5.50 -9.66 18.95
C ILE A 134 5.56 -10.92 18.08
N LYS A 135 4.42 -11.36 17.55
CA LYS A 135 4.38 -12.30 16.44
C LYS A 135 4.27 -11.49 15.14
N PRO A 136 5.37 -11.30 14.39
CA PRO A 136 5.34 -10.40 13.25
C PRO A 136 4.37 -10.92 12.20
N THR A 137 3.45 -10.06 11.78
CA THR A 137 2.58 -10.39 10.66
C THR A 137 3.40 -10.46 9.37
N LYS A 138 2.85 -11.12 8.36
CA LYS A 138 3.41 -11.09 7.01
C LYS A 138 3.68 -9.66 6.51
N ILE A 139 2.75 -8.74 6.75
CA ILE A 139 2.86 -7.36 6.29
C ILE A 139 4.03 -6.67 6.99
N LEU A 140 4.14 -6.82 8.31
CA LEU A 140 5.25 -6.27 9.08
C LEU A 140 6.58 -6.83 8.61
N THR A 141 6.66 -8.16 8.48
CA THR A 141 7.87 -8.88 8.04
C THR A 141 8.35 -8.37 6.68
N THR A 142 7.46 -8.34 5.68
CA THR A 142 7.83 -7.91 4.33
C THR A 142 8.12 -6.41 4.24
N LYS A 143 7.47 -5.56 5.05
CA LYS A 143 7.84 -4.15 5.14
C LYS A 143 9.24 -3.97 5.75
N ILE A 144 9.60 -4.71 6.79
CA ILE A 144 10.97 -4.68 7.34
C ILE A 144 11.99 -5.06 6.26
N LEU A 145 11.76 -6.16 5.52
CA LEU A 145 12.65 -6.57 4.42
C LEU A 145 12.74 -5.51 3.30
N MET A 146 11.62 -4.90 2.93
CA MET A 146 11.59 -3.80 1.96
C MET A 146 12.34 -2.57 2.47
N GLY A 147 12.21 -2.21 3.75
CA GLY A 147 12.87 -1.06 4.36
C GLY A 147 14.36 -1.23 4.57
N VAL A 148 14.82 -2.43 4.93
CA VAL A 148 16.24 -2.70 5.23
C VAL A 148 17.01 -3.11 3.99
N PHE A 149 16.48 -4.02 3.17
CA PHE A 149 17.22 -4.64 2.05
C PHE A 149 16.60 -4.37 0.67
N ALA A 150 15.38 -3.87 0.60
CA ALA A 150 14.63 -3.74 -0.66
C ALA A 150 14.60 -5.05 -1.47
N CYS A 151 14.47 -6.20 -0.81
CA CYS A 151 14.62 -7.52 -1.46
C CYS A 151 13.29 -8.23 -1.73
N LEU A 152 12.18 -7.76 -1.15
CA LEU A 152 10.86 -8.35 -1.30
C LEU A 152 9.77 -7.28 -1.21
N PRO A 153 8.74 -7.27 -2.08
CA PRO A 153 7.65 -6.31 -1.97
C PRO A 153 6.92 -6.41 -0.64
N ALA A 154 6.37 -5.29 -0.16
CA ALA A 154 5.51 -5.32 1.01
C ALA A 154 4.19 -6.02 0.65
N PHE A 155 3.91 -7.16 1.28
CA PHE A 155 2.71 -7.97 1.02
C PHE A 155 1.46 -7.41 1.69
N ASP A 156 1.22 -6.12 1.52
CA ASP A 156 0.06 -5.40 2.06
C ASP A 156 -1.20 -5.55 1.17
N SER A 157 -2.28 -4.92 1.61
CA SER A 157 -3.59 -5.02 0.94
C SER A 157 -3.59 -4.37 -0.45
N LEU A 158 -2.78 -3.33 -0.69
CA LEU A 158 -2.70 -2.64 -1.97
C LEU A 158 -2.00 -3.52 -2.99
N LEU A 159 -0.84 -4.09 -2.61
CA LEU A 159 -0.16 -5.08 -3.45
C LEU A 159 -1.06 -6.29 -3.72
N SER A 160 -1.71 -6.83 -2.68
CA SER A 160 -2.59 -8.00 -2.83
C SER A 160 -3.74 -7.73 -3.80
N LYS A 161 -4.31 -6.52 -3.76
CA LYS A 161 -5.38 -6.10 -4.66
C LYS A 161 -4.90 -5.95 -6.10
N ALA A 162 -3.78 -5.26 -6.31
CA ALA A 162 -3.19 -5.13 -7.64
C ALA A 162 -2.79 -6.49 -8.22
N LEU A 163 -2.22 -7.37 -7.39
CA LEU A 163 -1.83 -8.72 -7.80
C LEU A 163 -3.04 -9.57 -8.20
N ALA A 164 -4.16 -9.47 -7.49
CA ALA A 164 -5.39 -10.17 -7.86
C ALA A 164 -5.89 -9.73 -9.25
N GLN A 165 -5.85 -8.43 -9.53
CA GLN A 165 -6.19 -7.89 -10.84
C GLN A 165 -5.18 -8.32 -11.92
N PHE A 166 -3.89 -8.26 -11.60
CA PHE A 166 -2.80 -8.64 -12.51
C PHE A 166 -2.89 -10.09 -12.96
N LYS A 167 -3.36 -10.96 -12.07
CA LYS A 167 -3.56 -12.38 -12.38
C LYS A 167 -4.82 -12.67 -13.18
N LYS A 168 -5.83 -11.78 -13.27
CA LYS A 168 -7.19 -12.15 -13.70
C LYS A 168 -7.25 -12.80 -15.09
N ASN A 169 -6.49 -12.28 -16.05
CA ASN A 169 -6.51 -12.72 -17.46
C ASN A 169 -5.23 -13.45 -17.89
N GLU A 170 -4.40 -13.83 -16.93
CA GLU A 170 -3.11 -14.46 -17.21
C GLU A 170 -3.24 -15.97 -17.43
N PRO A 171 -2.50 -16.57 -18.38
CA PRO A 171 -2.47 -18.01 -18.55
C PRO A 171 -2.08 -18.71 -17.25
N LYS A 172 -2.71 -19.86 -16.95
CA LYS A 172 -2.55 -20.60 -15.68
C LYS A 172 -1.08 -20.83 -15.27
N TYR A 173 -0.22 -21.03 -16.25
CA TYR A 173 1.21 -21.35 -16.06
C TYR A 173 2.14 -20.15 -16.30
N SER A 174 1.63 -18.92 -16.43
CA SER A 174 2.49 -17.75 -16.56
C SER A 174 3.16 -17.42 -15.23
N LEU A 175 4.35 -16.80 -15.30
CA LEU A 175 5.10 -16.35 -14.11
C LEU A 175 4.24 -15.43 -13.21
N ILE A 176 3.38 -14.63 -13.82
CA ILE A 176 2.46 -13.74 -13.11
C ILE A 176 1.46 -14.54 -12.24
N LYS A 177 0.94 -15.68 -12.73
CA LYS A 177 0.06 -16.54 -11.91
C LYS A 177 0.78 -17.15 -10.72
N LEU A 178 2.09 -17.40 -10.82
CA LEU A 178 2.90 -17.99 -9.76
C LEU A 178 3.20 -17.03 -8.60
N LEU A 179 3.25 -15.72 -8.85
CA LEU A 179 3.53 -14.70 -7.82
C LEU A 179 2.71 -14.91 -6.54
N ASN A 180 3.37 -15.08 -5.40
CA ASN A 180 2.69 -15.43 -4.15
C ASN A 180 2.96 -14.39 -3.05
N THR A 181 2.00 -14.21 -2.15
CA THR A 181 2.19 -13.37 -0.95
C THR A 181 2.26 -14.23 0.30
N ASP A 182 2.77 -15.46 0.21
CA ASP A 182 3.11 -16.29 1.36
C ASP A 182 4.59 -16.08 1.71
N LEU A 183 4.97 -16.16 2.98
CA LEU A 183 6.36 -15.90 3.39
C LEU A 183 7.35 -16.97 2.93
N LYS A 184 6.89 -18.18 2.57
CA LYS A 184 7.75 -19.26 2.05
C LYS A 184 7.70 -19.33 0.53
N LYS A 185 6.51 -19.18 -0.06
CA LYS A 185 6.34 -19.25 -1.54
C LYS A 185 6.58 -17.93 -2.23
N GLY A 186 6.41 -16.80 -1.54
CA GLY A 186 6.60 -15.46 -2.07
C GLY A 186 8.02 -15.22 -2.54
N PRO A 187 9.04 -15.34 -1.67
CA PRO A 187 10.44 -15.08 -2.03
C PRO A 187 10.86 -15.70 -3.37
N PRO A 188 10.75 -17.02 -3.61
CA PRO A 188 11.18 -17.60 -4.89
C PRO A 188 10.39 -17.06 -6.09
N THR A 189 9.08 -16.84 -5.95
CA THR A 189 8.25 -16.37 -7.07
C THR A 189 8.54 -14.91 -7.44
N TRP A 190 8.75 -14.03 -6.46
CA TRP A 190 9.09 -12.63 -6.71
C TRP A 190 10.54 -12.46 -7.17
N SER A 191 11.46 -13.23 -6.59
CA SER A 191 12.85 -13.26 -7.01
C SER A 191 13.01 -13.74 -8.46
N HIS A 192 12.25 -14.76 -8.87
CA HIS A 192 12.25 -15.22 -10.25
C HIS A 192 11.63 -14.17 -11.18
N PHE A 193 10.46 -13.64 -10.84
CA PHE A 193 9.80 -12.58 -11.59
C PHE A 193 10.72 -11.37 -11.81
N ALA A 194 11.39 -10.87 -10.77
CA ALA A 194 12.28 -9.71 -10.86
C ALA A 194 13.55 -9.95 -11.70
N ARG A 195 13.92 -11.21 -11.96
CA ARG A 195 15.09 -11.58 -12.78
C ARG A 195 14.75 -11.79 -14.26
N GLU A 196 13.47 -11.82 -14.62
CA GLU A 196 13.06 -11.96 -16.02
C GLU A 196 13.48 -10.74 -16.83
N GLU A 197 14.13 -10.96 -17.98
CA GLU A 197 14.67 -9.90 -18.82
C GLU A 197 13.62 -8.84 -19.19
N GLY A 198 12.41 -9.28 -19.53
CA GLY A 198 11.32 -8.35 -19.84
C GLY A 198 10.80 -7.56 -18.64
N VAL A 199 10.89 -8.10 -17.42
CA VAL A 199 10.57 -7.37 -16.17
C VAL A 199 11.64 -6.31 -15.94
N ILE A 200 12.91 -6.70 -16.01
CA ILE A 200 14.05 -5.79 -15.84
C ILE A 200 13.93 -4.63 -16.84
N ASN A 201 13.80 -4.93 -18.14
CA ASN A 201 13.69 -3.93 -19.20
C ASN A 201 12.50 -2.99 -19.03
N PHE A 202 11.37 -3.48 -18.51
CA PHE A 202 10.20 -2.64 -18.24
C PHE A 202 10.44 -1.72 -17.05
N PHE A 203 10.88 -2.26 -15.92
CA PHE A 203 10.99 -1.51 -14.67
C PHE A 203 12.20 -0.59 -14.65
N ASP A 204 13.33 -0.94 -15.28
CA ASP A 204 14.51 -0.06 -15.34
C ASP A 204 14.19 1.29 -16.00
N LYS A 205 13.31 1.30 -17.01
CA LYS A 205 12.82 2.53 -17.66
C LYS A 205 11.90 3.37 -16.76
N LEU A 206 11.38 2.79 -15.68
CA LEU A 206 10.45 3.43 -14.74
C LEU A 206 11.11 3.78 -13.41
N ARG A 207 12.35 3.37 -13.14
CA ARG A 207 12.99 3.54 -11.83
C ARG A 207 13.06 5.03 -11.45
N PRO A 208 12.41 5.44 -10.35
CA PRO A 208 12.57 6.79 -9.84
C PRO A 208 13.98 7.01 -9.29
N THR A 209 14.43 8.25 -9.30
CA THR A 209 15.60 8.70 -8.52
C THR A 209 15.21 8.96 -7.07
N PHE A 210 16.18 8.82 -6.16
CA PHE A 210 16.03 9.28 -4.78
C PHE A 210 15.73 10.78 -4.73
N LYS A 211 14.78 11.17 -3.88
CA LYS A 211 14.30 12.55 -3.72
C LYS A 211 14.88 13.23 -2.48
N THR A 212 15.35 12.46 -1.51
CA THR A 212 15.92 12.93 -0.25
C THR A 212 17.44 12.82 -0.22
N SER A 213 18.03 12.08 -1.15
CA SER A 213 19.48 11.97 -1.34
C SER A 213 20.00 13.04 -2.30
N LYS A 214 21.24 13.48 -2.07
CA LYS A 214 22.00 14.33 -3.01
C LYS A 214 22.62 13.53 -4.16
N LYS A 215 22.51 12.20 -4.15
CA LYS A 215 23.09 11.31 -5.17
C LYS A 215 22.01 10.90 -6.17
N ASP A 216 22.36 10.93 -7.45
CA ASP A 216 21.50 10.48 -8.56
C ASP A 216 21.45 8.95 -8.66
N PHE A 217 21.08 8.28 -7.56
CA PHE A 217 20.83 6.85 -7.57
C PHE A 217 19.40 6.54 -8.01
N LEU A 218 19.26 5.46 -8.76
CA LEU A 218 17.97 4.88 -9.07
C LEU A 218 17.52 4.00 -7.89
N TYR A 219 16.23 4.06 -7.55
CA TYR A 219 15.61 3.14 -6.60
C TYR A 219 15.94 1.69 -6.93
N PRO A 220 16.15 0.78 -5.97
CA PRO A 220 16.32 -0.65 -6.26
C PRO A 220 15.16 -1.20 -7.10
N LEU A 221 15.45 -2.15 -8.01
CA LEU A 221 14.45 -2.73 -8.92
C LEU A 221 13.19 -3.19 -8.16
N MET A 222 13.39 -3.93 -7.06
CA MET A 222 12.28 -4.44 -6.26
C MET A 222 11.47 -3.33 -5.58
N ARG A 223 12.08 -2.20 -5.22
CA ARG A 223 11.35 -1.03 -4.71
C ARG A 223 10.46 -0.42 -5.79
N THR A 224 10.93 -0.37 -7.03
CA THR A 224 10.12 0.10 -8.17
C THR A 224 8.95 -0.84 -8.44
N ILE A 225 9.18 -2.16 -8.38
CA ILE A 225 8.12 -3.18 -8.47
C ILE A 225 7.08 -2.99 -7.35
N ASP A 226 7.55 -2.83 -6.10
CA ASP A 226 6.68 -2.59 -4.93
C ASP A 226 5.80 -1.35 -5.12
N LEU A 227 6.40 -0.22 -5.51
CA LEU A 227 5.66 1.02 -5.78
C LEU A 227 4.66 0.87 -6.92
N TYR A 228 5.00 0.12 -7.95
CA TYR A 228 4.10 -0.11 -9.08
C TYR A 228 2.83 -0.85 -8.65
N PHE A 229 2.97 -1.96 -7.94
CA PHE A 229 1.81 -2.70 -7.42
C PHE A 229 1.06 -1.89 -6.35
N TRP A 230 1.77 -1.10 -5.54
CA TRP A 230 1.16 -0.26 -4.51
C TRP A 230 0.31 0.88 -5.12
N PHE A 231 0.86 1.61 -6.09
CA PHE A 231 0.15 2.66 -6.84
C PHE A 231 -1.04 2.10 -7.61
N TRP A 232 -0.88 0.97 -8.28
CA TRP A 232 -1.99 0.31 -8.95
C TRP A 232 -3.09 -0.12 -7.94
N GLY A 233 -2.70 -0.67 -6.80
CA GLY A 233 -3.64 -1.02 -5.73
C GLY A 233 -4.45 0.18 -5.24
N MET A 234 -3.81 1.34 -5.11
CA MET A 234 -4.49 2.59 -4.77
C MET A 234 -5.43 3.05 -5.89
N ASP A 235 -5.01 2.96 -7.15
CA ASP A 235 -5.84 3.32 -8.30
C ASP A 235 -7.12 2.48 -8.35
N LEU A 236 -6.99 1.15 -8.18
CA LEU A 236 -8.13 0.26 -8.09
C LEU A 236 -9.06 0.59 -6.92
N LEU A 237 -8.54 1.04 -5.77
CA LEU A 237 -9.39 1.47 -4.64
C LEU A 237 -10.15 2.76 -4.96
N LYS A 238 -9.49 3.73 -5.59
CA LYS A 238 -10.15 4.96 -6.04
C LYS A 238 -11.26 4.65 -7.04
N GLN A 239 -11.01 3.77 -8.01
CA GLN A 239 -12.02 3.32 -8.98
C GLN A 239 -13.20 2.62 -8.31
N GLU A 240 -12.97 1.70 -7.36
CA GLU A 240 -14.06 1.03 -6.63
C GLU A 240 -14.89 2.00 -5.79
N GLN A 241 -14.24 2.97 -5.13
CA GLN A 241 -14.94 4.00 -4.37
C GLN A 241 -15.79 4.90 -5.29
N ALA A 242 -15.24 5.30 -6.43
CA ALA A 242 -15.97 6.08 -7.44
C ALA A 242 -17.16 5.28 -8.00
N ASN A 243 -17.00 3.99 -8.28
CA ASN A 243 -18.08 3.14 -8.78
C ASN A 243 -19.19 2.92 -7.74
N LYS A 244 -18.82 2.66 -6.47
CA LYS A 244 -19.78 2.57 -5.36
C LYS A 244 -20.57 3.87 -5.19
N HIS A 245 -19.87 5.00 -5.29
CA HIS A 245 -20.51 6.32 -5.23
C HIS A 245 -21.45 6.55 -6.41
N ASN A 246 -21.04 6.26 -7.65
CA ASN A 246 -21.88 6.41 -8.85
C ASN A 246 -23.14 5.52 -8.78
N CYS A 247 -23.01 4.28 -8.31
CA CYS A 247 -24.13 3.37 -8.09
C CYS A 247 -25.09 3.91 -7.02
N LEU A 248 -24.57 4.40 -5.89
CA LEU A 248 -25.37 5.02 -4.84
C LEU A 248 -26.07 6.29 -5.34
N THR A 249 -25.38 7.12 -6.12
CA THR A 249 -25.95 8.31 -6.77
C THR A 249 -27.14 7.94 -7.67
N PHE A 250 -27.01 6.91 -8.50
CA PHE A 250 -28.08 6.46 -9.39
C PHE A 250 -29.31 5.98 -8.62
N GLU A 251 -29.12 5.18 -7.57
CA GLU A 251 -30.22 4.70 -6.72
C GLU A 251 -30.91 5.84 -5.96
N ILE A 252 -30.13 6.78 -5.42
CA ILE A 252 -30.67 8.00 -4.79
C ILE A 252 -31.54 8.78 -5.79
N LEU A 253 -31.05 8.99 -7.01
CA LEU A 253 -31.81 9.70 -8.04
C LEU A 253 -33.12 8.99 -8.39
N LYS A 254 -33.10 7.66 -8.51
CA LYS A 254 -34.33 6.87 -8.74
C LYS A 254 -35.34 7.07 -7.60
N MET A 255 -34.90 6.99 -6.34
CA MET A 255 -35.76 7.18 -5.18
C MET A 255 -36.29 8.60 -5.04
N LEU A 256 -35.49 9.62 -5.36
CA LEU A 256 -35.95 11.01 -5.35
C LEU A 256 -37.04 11.27 -6.42
N GLY A 257 -37.08 10.46 -7.48
CA GLY A 257 -38.14 10.49 -8.50
C GLY A 257 -39.45 9.82 -8.05
N GLU A 258 -39.44 9.03 -6.97
CA GLU A 258 -40.61 8.30 -6.46
C GLU A 258 -41.46 9.11 -5.46
N GLY A 259 -41.16 10.40 -5.23
CA GLY A 259 -41.96 11.28 -4.36
C GLY A 259 -41.35 12.65 -4.06
N SER A 260 -42.10 13.48 -3.32
CA SER A 260 -41.68 14.81 -2.88
C SER A 260 -40.65 14.73 -1.73
N GLU A 261 -39.68 15.64 -1.69
CA GLU A 261 -38.72 15.94 -0.59
C GLU A 261 -38.36 14.82 0.41
N TYR A 262 -37.11 14.37 0.37
CA TYR A 262 -36.57 13.37 1.30
C TYR A 262 -35.49 13.94 2.22
N SER A 263 -35.46 13.47 3.47
CA SER A 263 -34.26 13.64 4.30
C SER A 263 -33.21 12.59 3.94
N ALA A 264 -31.94 12.89 4.18
CA ALA A 264 -30.85 11.92 3.98
C ALA A 264 -31.02 10.65 4.83
N GLN A 265 -31.63 10.78 6.02
CA GLN A 265 -31.95 9.64 6.89
C GLN A 265 -33.05 8.77 6.27
N SER A 266 -34.12 9.37 5.76
CA SER A 266 -35.21 8.64 5.12
C SER A 266 -34.74 7.84 3.90
N LEU A 267 -33.86 8.42 3.07
CA LEU A 267 -33.23 7.72 1.94
C LEU A 267 -32.31 6.60 2.41
N ALA A 268 -31.51 6.83 3.45
CA ALA A 268 -30.65 5.80 4.01
C ALA A 268 -31.47 4.60 4.53
N ASP A 269 -32.55 4.85 5.27
CA ASP A 269 -33.42 3.80 5.81
C ASP A 269 -34.07 2.99 4.69
N LYS A 270 -34.60 3.66 3.66
CA LYS A 270 -35.15 2.99 2.46
C LYS A 270 -34.09 2.15 1.76
N LEU A 271 -32.91 2.69 1.46
CA LEU A 271 -31.85 1.96 0.77
C LEU A 271 -31.35 0.76 1.59
N ASN A 272 -31.29 0.88 2.92
CA ASN A 272 -30.92 -0.22 3.81
C ASN A 272 -31.97 -1.34 3.87
N MET A 273 -33.23 -1.08 3.50
CA MET A 273 -34.23 -2.14 3.34
C MET A 273 -33.99 -2.94 2.05
N TYR A 274 -33.52 -2.30 0.99
CA TYR A 274 -33.25 -2.96 -0.31
C TYR A 274 -31.86 -3.58 -0.38
N ARG A 275 -30.87 -2.97 0.26
CA ARG A 275 -29.49 -3.44 0.32
C ARG A 275 -29.25 -4.17 1.63
N LYS A 276 -28.65 -5.36 1.59
CA LYS A 276 -28.11 -6.05 2.79
C LYS A 276 -26.85 -5.37 3.35
N GLU A 277 -26.70 -4.06 3.15
CA GLU A 277 -25.55 -3.26 3.56
C GLU A 277 -26.03 -2.01 4.31
N LYS A 278 -25.29 -1.62 5.35
CA LYS A 278 -25.62 -0.44 6.15
C LYS A 278 -25.04 0.83 5.52
N ILE A 279 -25.91 1.65 4.93
CA ILE A 279 -25.62 2.98 4.41
C ILE A 279 -25.99 4.02 5.48
N SER A 280 -25.05 4.93 5.77
CA SER A 280 -25.29 6.02 6.71
C SER A 280 -25.92 7.24 6.02
N ALA A 281 -26.73 8.01 6.75
CA ALA A 281 -27.26 9.29 6.26
C ALA A 281 -26.17 10.28 5.86
N GLN A 282 -24.98 10.18 6.45
CA GLN A 282 -23.83 11.00 6.08
C GLN A 282 -23.30 10.64 4.69
N SER A 283 -23.25 9.34 4.34
CA SER A 283 -22.89 8.89 2.99
C SER A 283 -23.89 9.37 1.94
N ILE A 284 -25.19 9.30 2.26
CA ILE A 284 -26.27 9.84 1.42
C ILE A 284 -26.11 11.36 1.21
N THR A 285 -25.87 12.10 2.28
CA THR A 285 -25.67 13.57 2.22
C THR A 285 -24.48 13.94 1.34
N SER A 286 -23.35 13.26 1.50
CA SER A 286 -22.16 13.49 0.65
C SER A 286 -22.47 13.24 -0.83
N SER A 287 -23.22 12.16 -1.13
CA SER A 287 -23.62 11.82 -2.49
C SER A 287 -24.56 12.86 -3.11
N LEU A 288 -25.56 13.31 -2.34
CA LEU A 288 -26.51 14.34 -2.77
C LEU A 288 -25.85 15.69 -3.06
N LYS A 289 -24.88 16.11 -2.22
CA LYS A 289 -24.07 17.31 -2.47
C LYS A 289 -23.27 17.22 -3.77
N ILE A 290 -22.69 16.05 -4.06
CA ILE A 290 -21.96 15.83 -5.31
C ILE A 290 -22.91 15.93 -6.51
N ILE A 291 -24.11 15.35 -6.43
CA ILE A 291 -25.11 15.43 -7.49
C ILE A 291 -25.55 16.88 -7.72
N GLN A 292 -25.86 17.60 -6.65
CA GLN A 292 -26.21 19.02 -6.67
C GLN A 292 -25.11 19.84 -7.34
N ASN A 293 -23.85 19.67 -6.94
CA ASN A 293 -22.72 20.42 -7.48
C ASN A 293 -22.39 20.07 -8.93
N LYS A 294 -22.52 18.80 -9.34
CA LYS A 294 -22.16 18.36 -10.69
C LYS A 294 -23.24 18.59 -11.72
N SER A 295 -24.50 18.44 -11.35
CA SER A 295 -25.61 18.37 -12.31
C SER A 295 -26.70 19.41 -12.09
N GLY A 296 -26.77 20.05 -10.92
CA GLY A 296 -27.89 20.92 -10.55
C GLY A 296 -29.24 20.22 -10.40
N ARG A 297 -29.34 18.93 -10.76
CA ARG A 297 -30.58 18.13 -10.78
C ARG A 297 -31.19 17.90 -9.41
N VAL A 298 -30.43 18.09 -8.33
CA VAL A 298 -30.91 17.90 -6.97
C VAL A 298 -30.68 19.19 -6.20
N ILE A 299 -31.71 19.65 -5.49
CA ILE A 299 -31.65 20.84 -4.64
C ILE A 299 -31.94 20.49 -3.19
N SER A 300 -31.29 21.20 -2.29
CA SER A 300 -31.48 21.10 -0.85
C SER A 300 -32.31 22.27 -0.32
N THR A 301 -33.29 22.00 0.54
CA THR A 301 -34.04 23.00 1.30
C THR A 301 -33.91 22.73 2.80
N GLN A 302 -33.93 23.78 3.62
CA GLN A 302 -33.89 23.64 5.08
C GLN A 302 -35.30 23.87 5.65
N LYS A 303 -35.87 22.86 6.32
CA LYS A 303 -37.23 22.92 6.88
C LYS A 303 -37.22 22.35 8.30
N LYS A 304 -37.67 23.13 9.28
CA LYS A 304 -37.71 22.75 10.71
C LYS A 304 -36.36 22.16 11.21
N GLY A 305 -35.25 22.80 10.86
CA GLY A 305 -33.90 22.37 11.25
C GLY A 305 -33.36 21.14 10.54
N ARG A 306 -34.08 20.57 9.56
CA ARG A 306 -33.64 19.41 8.76
C ARG A 306 -33.38 19.82 7.32
N MET A 307 -32.34 19.22 6.72
CA MET A 307 -32.04 19.35 5.30
C MET A 307 -32.85 18.31 4.52
N LEU A 308 -33.66 18.79 3.58
CA LEU A 308 -34.47 17.99 2.67
C LEU A 308 -33.93 18.14 1.25
N TRP A 309 -34.09 17.07 0.47
CA TRP A 309 -33.52 16.94 -0.86
C TRP A 309 -34.61 16.52 -1.84
N ARG A 310 -34.64 17.15 -3.01
CA ARG A 310 -35.57 16.82 -4.09
C ARG A 310 -34.92 17.01 -5.45
N ILE A 311 -35.47 16.36 -6.47
CA ILE A 311 -35.09 16.66 -7.86
C ILE A 311 -35.60 18.06 -8.22
N HIS A 312 -34.73 18.85 -8.84
CA HIS A 312 -35.08 20.12 -9.46
C HIS A 312 -35.54 19.84 -10.90
N SER A 313 -36.78 20.18 -11.21
CA SER A 313 -37.35 20.01 -12.54
C SER A 313 -36.74 21.04 -13.51
N VAL A 314 -35.68 20.65 -14.21
CA VAL A 314 -35.34 21.24 -15.52
C VAL A 314 -34.84 20.11 -16.43
N ASP A 315 -35.71 19.77 -17.38
CA ASP A 315 -35.56 18.98 -18.62
C ASP A 315 -34.94 17.57 -18.55
N ILE A 316 -35.84 16.60 -18.76
CA ILE A 316 -35.55 15.36 -19.48
C ILE A 316 -35.08 15.80 -20.88
N ILE A 317 -33.76 15.81 -21.12
CA ILE A 317 -33.28 15.75 -22.49
C ILE A 317 -33.50 14.31 -22.93
N ASP A 318 -34.64 14.08 -23.59
CA ASP A 318 -34.77 13.03 -24.58
C ASP A 318 -33.63 13.22 -25.59
N ASN A 319 -32.70 12.27 -25.61
CA ASN A 319 -31.91 12.02 -26.79
C ASN A 319 -32.01 10.52 -27.07
N HIS A 320 -32.77 10.24 -28.13
CA HIS A 320 -32.80 8.99 -28.87
C HIS A 320 -31.40 8.54 -29.32
#